data_AF-A0A1Y3A4E2-F1
#
_entry.id   AF-A0A1Y3A4E2-F1
#
_cell.length_a   1.000
_cell.length_b   1.000
_cell.length_c   1.000
_cell.angle_alpha   90.00
_cell.angle_beta   90.00
_cell.angle_gamma   90.00
#
_symmetry.space_group_name_H-M   'P 1'
#
loop_
_entity.id
_entity.type
_entity.pdbx_description
1 polymer ?
#
loop_
_entity_poly.entity_id
_entity_poly.type
_entity_poly.pdbx_seq_one_letter_code
_entity_poly.pdbx_strand_id
1 'polypeptide(L)'
;MEDPPNDFLMVISASSKSAVSGTGKTTLGTGCAKTLDGSSSGFDAEEQATLSAGELGYEIIPGVETRSAVVIDESQGTPGGGSALNTRRAMKTETIETIGSILANRDKMLTIIIIVQNFSMLDSWIYPLVDAWLLIRKGPGHPQGPVATHHKVEIDDYDLKNPQLRTPAVEDLSWDPLPEDDPDYQVMDRKKQEAKQKSDGSPDADGELGDQEQLLIAEGYRRTGTAWRKIPEKDERLTYSSEWYRQRISDGESVGAANS
;
A
#
# COMPACT_ATOMS: atom_id res chain seq x y z
N MET A 1 -1.68 -24.55 -18.68
CA MET A 1 -2.64 -23.90 -17.76
C MET A 1 -1.96 -22.59 -17.44
N GLU A 2 -2.49 -21.47 -17.90
CA GLU A 2 -1.88 -20.16 -17.55
C GLU A 2 -2.02 -19.99 -16.04
N ASP A 3 -0.91 -19.68 -15.36
CA ASP A 3 -0.94 -19.31 -13.95
C ASP A 3 -1.90 -18.12 -13.79
N PRO A 4 -2.71 -18.11 -12.71
CA PRO A 4 -3.67 -17.03 -12.49
C PRO A 4 -2.93 -15.68 -12.49
N PRO A 5 -3.54 -14.63 -13.06
CA PRO A 5 -2.93 -13.31 -13.13
C PRO A 5 -2.60 -12.82 -11.72
N ASN A 6 -1.35 -12.39 -11.52
CA ASN A 6 -0.82 -11.83 -10.27
C ASN A 6 -1.44 -10.45 -9.95
N ASP A 7 -2.76 -10.31 -9.88
CA ASP A 7 -3.40 -9.04 -9.56
C ASP A 7 -3.91 -9.05 -8.11
N PHE A 8 -3.02 -8.72 -7.18
CA PHE A 8 -3.24 -8.95 -5.77
C PHE A 8 -2.60 -7.88 -4.89
N LEU A 9 -3.37 -7.30 -3.96
CA LEU A 9 -2.87 -6.36 -2.95
C LEU A 9 -2.90 -7.00 -1.57
N MET A 10 -1.71 -7.15 -0.99
CA MET A 10 -1.48 -7.73 0.33
C MET A 10 -1.05 -6.66 1.32
N VAL A 11 -1.60 -6.69 2.52
CA VAL A 11 -1.14 -5.87 3.64
C VAL A 11 -0.48 -6.75 4.69
N ILE A 12 0.69 -6.35 5.18
CA ILE A 12 1.41 -7.02 6.26
C ILE A 12 1.47 -6.07 7.45
N SER A 13 0.98 -6.51 8.61
CA SER A 13 1.11 -5.76 9.86
C SER A 13 1.50 -6.68 11.01
N ALA A 14 1.95 -6.09 12.12
CA ALA A 14 2.15 -6.84 13.35
C ALA A 14 1.03 -6.58 14.33
N SER A 15 0.74 -7.56 15.20
CA SER A 15 -0.22 -7.39 16.29
C SER A 15 0.17 -6.20 17.16
N SER A 16 -0.81 -5.40 17.60
CA SER A 16 -0.61 -4.30 18.54
C SER A 16 -0.02 -4.74 19.90
N LYS A 17 -0.05 -6.05 20.17
CA LYS A 17 0.56 -6.68 21.35
C LYS A 17 2.04 -7.03 21.15
N SER A 18 2.58 -6.84 19.96
CA SER A 18 3.98 -7.10 19.62
C SER A 18 4.81 -5.82 19.60
N ALA A 19 6.14 -5.95 19.62
CA ALA A 19 7.03 -4.79 19.56
C ALA A 19 6.89 -4.03 18.23
N VAL A 20 7.17 -2.72 18.24
CA VAL A 20 7.09 -1.87 17.03
C VAL A 20 8.11 -2.30 15.97
N SER A 21 9.31 -2.70 16.41
CA SER A 21 10.43 -3.19 15.58
C SER A 21 10.74 -4.66 15.87
N GLY A 22 11.49 -5.32 14.97
CA GLY A 22 11.94 -6.71 15.15
C GLY A 22 10.83 -7.76 15.05
N THR A 23 9.68 -7.41 14.46
CA THR A 23 8.52 -8.30 14.30
C THR A 23 8.59 -9.21 13.08
N GLY A 24 9.59 -9.04 12.20
CA GLY A 24 9.71 -9.83 10.98
C GLY A 24 8.82 -9.37 9.82
N LYS A 25 8.22 -8.17 9.91
CA LYS A 25 7.37 -7.60 8.86
C LYS A 25 8.08 -7.51 7.51
N THR A 26 9.26 -6.90 7.48
CA THR A 26 10.10 -6.77 6.27
C THR A 26 10.55 -8.12 5.76
N THR A 27 11.00 -9.01 6.65
CA THR A 27 11.39 -10.38 6.29
C THR A 27 10.25 -11.12 5.60
N LEU A 28 9.03 -11.07 6.17
CA LEU A 28 7.85 -11.69 5.57
C LEU A 28 7.50 -11.03 4.24
N GLY A 29 7.49 -9.70 4.16
CA GLY A 29 7.17 -8.98 2.94
C GLY A 29 8.15 -9.23 1.79
N THR A 30 9.46 -9.21 2.07
CA THR A 30 10.50 -9.56 1.09
C THR A 30 10.38 -11.03 0.67
N GLY A 31 10.14 -11.95 1.61
CA GLY A 31 9.92 -13.37 1.29
C GLY A 31 8.70 -13.60 0.41
N CYS A 32 7.57 -12.92 0.71
CA CYS A 32 6.38 -12.94 -0.13
C CYS A 32 6.66 -12.36 -1.51
N ALA A 33 7.38 -11.23 -1.61
CA ALA A 33 7.71 -10.60 -2.88
C ALA A 33 8.52 -11.56 -3.77
N LYS A 34 9.59 -12.16 -3.24
CA LYS A 34 10.40 -13.15 -3.95
C LYS A 34 9.62 -14.38 -4.42
N THR A 35 8.63 -14.79 -3.64
CA THR A 35 7.83 -15.99 -3.94
C THR A 35 6.72 -15.70 -4.96
N LEU A 36 6.16 -14.49 -4.90
CA LEU A 36 5.00 -14.09 -5.70
C LEU A 36 5.38 -13.30 -6.96
N ASP A 37 6.64 -12.87 -7.09
CA ASP A 37 7.13 -12.25 -8.32
C ASP A 37 7.13 -13.29 -9.46
N GLY A 38 6.28 -13.05 -10.45
CA GLY A 38 6.13 -13.88 -11.64
C GLY A 38 6.76 -13.27 -12.88
N SER A 39 7.55 -12.20 -12.73
CA SER A 39 8.28 -11.56 -13.83
C SER A 39 9.45 -12.43 -14.28
N SER A 40 10.04 -12.07 -15.43
CA SER A 40 11.16 -12.84 -15.98
C SER A 40 12.49 -12.53 -15.31
N SER A 41 12.63 -11.32 -14.78
CA SER A 41 13.79 -10.83 -14.02
C SER A 41 13.81 -11.33 -12.58
N GLY A 42 12.65 -11.69 -12.04
CA GLY A 42 12.48 -11.95 -10.61
C GLY A 42 12.46 -10.66 -9.79
N PHE A 43 12.30 -10.81 -8.47
CA PHE A 43 12.22 -9.67 -7.55
C PHE A 43 13.60 -9.05 -7.27
N ASP A 44 13.70 -7.74 -7.43
CA ASP A 44 14.82 -6.88 -7.05
C ASP A 44 14.32 -5.72 -6.17
N ALA A 45 14.71 -5.71 -4.90
CA ALA A 45 14.30 -4.66 -3.96
C ALA A 45 14.88 -3.26 -4.28
N GLU A 46 15.92 -3.16 -5.10
CA GLU A 46 16.46 -1.85 -5.51
C GLU A 46 15.43 -1.12 -6.38
N GLU A 47 14.83 -1.84 -7.35
CA GLU A 47 13.91 -1.30 -8.33
C GLU A 47 12.44 -1.43 -7.91
N GLN A 48 12.10 -2.48 -7.16
CA GLN A 48 10.71 -2.85 -6.89
C GLN A 48 10.26 -2.56 -5.46
N ALA A 49 11.15 -2.04 -4.60
CA ALA A 49 10.80 -1.73 -3.22
C ALA A 49 11.09 -0.28 -2.82
N THR A 50 10.18 0.32 -2.06
CA THR A 50 10.29 1.70 -1.58
C THR A 50 9.77 1.85 -0.16
N LEU A 51 10.10 2.98 0.46
CA LEU A 51 9.51 3.47 1.71
C LEU A 51 8.50 4.61 1.47
N SER A 52 8.31 5.04 0.21
CA SER A 52 7.48 6.17 -0.21
C SER A 52 6.36 5.73 -1.15
N ALA A 53 5.12 6.13 -0.85
CA ALA A 53 3.97 5.87 -1.72
C ALA A 53 4.07 6.68 -3.02
N GLY A 54 4.52 7.93 -2.96
CA GLY A 54 4.74 8.75 -4.16
C GLY A 54 5.70 8.08 -5.16
N GLU A 55 6.85 7.59 -4.69
CA GLU A 55 7.82 6.86 -5.53
C GLU A 55 7.20 5.58 -6.12
N LEU A 56 6.41 4.85 -5.31
CA LEU A 56 5.70 3.66 -5.78
C LEU A 56 4.79 3.99 -6.97
N GLY A 57 3.97 5.03 -6.84
CA GLY A 57 2.98 5.41 -7.85
C GLY A 57 3.59 5.98 -9.12
N TYR A 58 4.61 6.81 -9.00
CA TYR A 58 5.17 7.59 -10.11
C TYR A 58 6.37 6.95 -10.80
N GLU A 59 7.20 6.22 -10.07
CA GLU A 59 8.48 5.73 -10.58
C GLU A 59 8.45 4.21 -10.72
N ILE A 60 8.03 3.50 -9.68
CA ILE A 60 8.13 2.04 -9.62
C ILE A 60 7.04 1.36 -10.45
N ILE A 61 5.76 1.56 -10.13
CA ILE A 61 4.64 0.88 -10.82
C ILE A 61 4.71 1.07 -12.36
N PRO A 62 5.00 2.27 -12.89
CA PRO A 62 5.15 2.46 -14.33
C PRO A 62 6.37 1.74 -14.92
N GLY A 63 7.46 1.61 -14.17
CA GLY A 63 8.72 1.02 -14.63
C GLY A 63 8.82 -0.51 -14.55
N VAL A 64 8.06 -1.16 -13.65
CA VAL A 64 8.16 -2.61 -13.43
C VAL A 64 7.52 -3.44 -14.55
N GLU A 65 8.05 -4.66 -14.72
CA GLU A 65 7.55 -5.66 -15.65
C GLU A 65 6.13 -6.15 -15.27
N THR A 66 5.42 -6.72 -16.25
CA THR A 66 4.18 -7.44 -15.98
C THR A 66 4.46 -8.63 -15.05
N ARG A 67 3.56 -8.90 -14.09
CA ARG A 67 3.67 -9.96 -13.08
C ARG A 67 4.71 -9.74 -11.98
N SER A 68 5.37 -8.59 -11.97
CA SER A 68 6.28 -8.20 -10.89
C SER A 68 5.59 -8.06 -9.54
N ALA A 69 6.33 -8.34 -8.47
CA ALA A 69 5.96 -7.95 -7.12
C ALA A 69 6.56 -6.58 -6.78
N VAL A 70 5.80 -5.73 -6.10
CA VAL A 70 6.28 -4.42 -5.61
C VAL A 70 6.01 -4.29 -4.13
N VAL A 71 6.97 -3.75 -3.39
CA VAL A 71 6.93 -3.65 -1.93
C VAL A 71 6.98 -2.19 -1.51
N ILE A 72 6.04 -1.80 -0.66
CA ILE A 72 6.12 -0.54 0.09
C ILE A 72 6.23 -0.85 1.58
N ASP A 73 7.31 -0.39 2.21
CA ASP A 73 7.58 -0.65 3.63
C ASP A 73 7.53 0.59 4.51
N GLU A 74 6.37 0.79 5.14
CA GLU A 74 6.11 1.87 6.10
C GLU A 74 6.30 1.43 7.56
N SER A 75 7.03 0.34 7.82
CA SER A 75 7.16 -0.19 9.17
C SER A 75 7.88 0.73 10.16
N GLN A 76 8.44 1.87 9.72
CA GLN A 76 9.12 2.83 10.58
C GLN A 76 8.57 4.23 10.29
N GLY A 77 7.70 4.74 11.17
CA GLY A 77 7.31 6.15 11.15
C GLY A 77 8.54 7.04 11.33
N THR A 78 9.04 7.58 10.22
CA THR A 78 10.00 8.68 10.20
C THR A 78 9.31 9.92 10.75
N PRO A 79 9.77 10.50 11.88
CA PRO A 79 9.31 11.83 12.28
C PRO A 79 9.77 12.83 11.21
N GLY A 80 8.82 13.45 10.50
CA GLY A 80 9.11 14.41 9.42
C GLY A 80 9.27 13.82 8.02
N GLY A 81 9.26 12.49 7.87
CA GLY A 81 9.10 11.79 6.60
C GLY A 81 7.80 11.03 6.67
N GLY A 82 6.72 11.66 6.23
CA GLY A 82 5.37 11.16 6.40
C GLY A 82 5.24 9.66 6.10
N SER A 83 4.62 8.92 7.02
CA SER A 83 4.21 7.52 6.81
C SER A 83 3.23 7.48 5.63
N ALA A 84 3.70 7.06 4.45
CA ALA A 84 3.10 7.38 3.16
C ALA A 84 1.62 6.98 2.96
N LEU A 85 1.04 6.13 3.82
CA LEU A 85 -0.37 5.72 3.81
C LEU A 85 -1.11 6.02 5.14
N ASN A 86 -0.56 6.92 5.97
CA ASN A 86 -1.13 7.31 7.26
C ASN A 86 -2.18 8.42 7.09
N THR A 87 -3.23 8.39 7.91
CA THR A 87 -4.48 9.16 7.80
C THR A 87 -4.34 10.70 7.90
N ARG A 88 -3.12 11.27 7.89
CA ARG A 88 -2.86 12.72 8.02
C ARG A 88 -2.93 13.45 6.66
N ARG A 89 -3.46 14.69 6.69
CA ARG A 89 -3.92 15.48 5.52
C ARG A 89 -2.90 15.68 4.39
N ALA A 90 -1.61 15.88 4.67
CA ALA A 90 -0.59 16.13 3.64
C ALA A 90 -0.23 14.90 2.78
N MET A 91 -0.56 13.68 3.24
CA MET A 91 -0.18 12.43 2.58
C MET A 91 -1.28 11.79 1.75
N LYS A 92 -2.46 12.41 1.76
CA LYS A 92 -3.59 11.87 1.03
C LYS A 92 -3.43 12.01 -0.49
N THR A 93 -2.75 13.04 -0.99
CA THR A 93 -2.50 13.22 -2.43
C THR A 93 -1.62 12.10 -2.98
N GLU A 94 -0.47 11.85 -2.36
CA GLU A 94 0.42 10.74 -2.73
C GLU A 94 -0.29 9.37 -2.62
N THR A 95 -1.09 9.16 -1.57
CA THR A 95 -1.90 7.94 -1.42
C THR A 95 -2.91 7.79 -2.56
N ILE A 96 -3.59 8.86 -2.94
CA ILE A 96 -4.58 8.86 -4.03
C ILE A 96 -3.91 8.57 -5.37
N GLU A 97 -2.78 9.21 -5.64
CA GLU A 97 -2.00 9.01 -6.85
C GLU A 97 -1.45 7.59 -6.94
N THR A 98 -1.00 7.04 -5.81
CA THR A 98 -0.59 5.64 -5.70
C THR A 98 -1.76 4.71 -6.02
N ILE A 99 -2.92 4.92 -5.39
CA ILE A 99 -4.14 4.15 -5.68
C ILE A 99 -4.53 4.28 -7.16
N GLY A 100 -4.48 5.49 -7.70
CA GLY A 100 -4.75 5.76 -9.12
C GLY A 100 -3.80 4.98 -10.02
N SER A 101 -2.50 4.99 -9.72
CA SER A 101 -1.47 4.24 -10.44
C SER A 101 -1.69 2.73 -10.36
N ILE A 102 -2.01 2.20 -9.18
CA ILE A 102 -2.37 0.79 -8.99
C ILE A 102 -3.57 0.41 -9.88
N LEU A 103 -4.63 1.22 -9.84
CA LEU A 103 -5.84 0.97 -10.60
C LEU A 103 -5.63 1.13 -12.11
N ALA A 104 -4.76 2.05 -12.53
CA ALA A 104 -4.42 2.30 -13.93
C ALA A 104 -3.55 1.20 -14.53
N ASN A 105 -2.70 0.57 -13.71
CA ASN A 105 -1.76 -0.47 -14.14
C ASN A 105 -2.22 -1.89 -13.75
N ARG A 106 -3.51 -2.12 -13.52
CA ARG A 106 -4.03 -3.47 -13.20
C ARG A 106 -3.79 -4.48 -14.32
N ASP A 107 -3.71 -4.02 -15.56
CA ASP A 107 -3.35 -4.84 -16.73
C ASP A 107 -1.94 -5.43 -16.64
N LYS A 108 -1.05 -4.82 -15.85
CA LYS A 108 0.28 -5.38 -15.55
C LYS A 108 0.25 -6.58 -14.61
N MET A 109 -0.89 -6.89 -14.00
CA MET A 109 -1.02 -8.04 -13.07
C MET A 109 0.08 -7.99 -12.00
N LEU A 110 0.14 -6.91 -11.21
CA LEU A 110 1.16 -6.72 -10.17
C LEU A 110 0.74 -7.29 -8.82
N THR A 111 1.69 -7.92 -8.11
CA THR A 111 1.53 -8.23 -6.69
C THR A 111 2.03 -7.07 -5.85
N ILE A 112 1.14 -6.41 -5.12
CA ILE A 112 1.47 -5.23 -4.32
C ILE A 112 1.49 -5.62 -2.85
N ILE A 113 2.62 -5.39 -2.17
CA ILE A 113 2.80 -5.74 -0.77
C ILE A 113 3.02 -4.47 0.03
N ILE A 114 2.06 -4.15 0.90
CA ILE A 114 2.09 -2.99 1.76
C ILE A 114 2.41 -3.41 3.18
N ILE A 115 3.58 -3.01 3.68
CA ILE A 115 4.05 -3.33 5.03
C ILE A 115 3.81 -2.12 5.93
N VAL A 116 2.95 -2.28 6.94
CA VAL A 116 2.58 -1.21 7.87
C VAL A 116 2.86 -1.56 9.32
N GLN A 117 2.95 -0.55 10.19
CA GLN A 117 3.03 -0.79 11.63
C GLN A 117 1.74 -1.41 12.17
N ASN A 118 0.60 -0.84 11.80
CA ASN A 118 -0.73 -1.30 12.18
C ASN A 118 -1.69 -1.13 11.01
N PHE A 119 -2.57 -2.10 10.79
CA PHE A 119 -3.57 -2.09 9.73
C PHE A 119 -4.48 -0.85 9.78
N SER A 120 -4.82 -0.38 10.98
CA SER A 120 -5.67 0.82 11.14
C SER A 120 -5.02 2.13 10.70
N MET A 121 -3.72 2.15 10.41
CA MET A 121 -3.03 3.36 9.92
C MET A 121 -3.29 3.59 8.43
N LEU A 122 -3.54 2.53 7.68
CA LEU A 122 -3.86 2.60 6.25
C LEU A 122 -5.09 3.48 6.03
N ASP A 123 -5.04 4.29 4.98
CA ASP A 123 -6.22 5.03 4.54
C ASP A 123 -7.37 4.05 4.21
N SER A 124 -8.55 4.39 4.70
CA SER A 124 -9.79 3.63 4.49
C SER A 124 -10.12 3.34 3.02
N TRP A 125 -9.58 4.13 2.08
CA TRP A 125 -9.76 3.91 0.64
C TRP A 125 -8.99 2.72 0.09
N ILE A 126 -7.96 2.26 0.81
CA ILE A 126 -7.18 1.08 0.44
C ILE A 126 -7.92 -0.19 0.83
N TYR A 127 -8.72 -0.17 1.90
CA TYR A 127 -9.39 -1.38 2.43
C TYR A 127 -10.18 -2.19 1.38
N PRO A 128 -10.97 -1.56 0.47
CA PRO A 128 -11.66 -2.28 -0.59
C PRO A 128 -10.74 -2.96 -1.61
N LEU A 129 -9.49 -2.50 -1.71
CA LEU A 129 -8.49 -3.04 -2.63
C LEU A 129 -7.66 -4.15 -1.98
N VAL A 130 -7.67 -4.29 -0.65
CA VAL A 130 -6.88 -5.31 0.06
C VAL A 130 -7.51 -6.69 -0.13
N ASP A 131 -6.80 -7.55 -0.84
CA ASP A 131 -7.22 -8.93 -1.07
C ASP A 131 -6.85 -9.84 0.12
N ALA A 132 -5.70 -9.57 0.77
CA ALA A 132 -5.30 -10.27 1.99
C ALA A 132 -4.60 -9.38 3.00
N TRP A 133 -4.89 -9.65 4.27
CA TRP A 133 -4.16 -9.09 5.39
C TRP A 133 -3.41 -10.18 6.16
N LEU A 134 -2.08 -10.08 6.21
CA LEU A 134 -1.23 -10.94 7.02
C LEU A 134 -0.93 -10.25 8.35
N LEU A 135 -1.49 -10.79 9.42
CA LEU A 135 -1.28 -10.31 10.78
C LEU A 135 -0.22 -11.14 11.50
N ILE A 136 0.97 -10.59 11.69
CA ILE A 136 2.03 -11.24 12.48
C ILE A 136 1.63 -11.26 13.96
N ARG A 137 1.42 -12.47 14.50
CA ARG A 137 1.07 -12.71 15.91
C ARG A 137 2.30 -13.06 16.75
N LYS A 138 3.28 -13.73 16.14
CA LYS A 138 4.55 -14.13 16.76
C LYS A 138 5.68 -13.70 15.85
N GLY A 139 6.63 -12.93 16.38
CA GLY A 139 7.81 -12.51 15.63
C GLY A 139 8.93 -13.58 15.65
N PRO A 140 10.04 -13.34 14.94
CA PRO A 140 11.16 -14.28 14.83
C PRO A 140 11.78 -14.70 16.17
N GLY A 141 11.76 -13.82 17.18
CA GLY A 141 12.27 -14.12 18.52
C GLY A 141 11.38 -15.04 19.37
N HIS A 142 10.23 -15.49 18.86
CA HIS A 142 9.33 -16.38 19.60
C HIS A 142 9.88 -17.83 19.60
N PRO A 143 9.81 -18.60 20.71
CA PRO A 143 10.40 -19.95 20.80
C PRO A 143 9.87 -20.98 19.79
N GLN A 144 8.68 -20.72 19.23
CA GLN A 144 8.03 -21.57 18.23
C GLN A 144 8.19 -21.04 16.80
N GLY A 145 9.07 -20.06 16.59
CA GLY A 145 9.23 -19.36 15.32
C GLY A 145 8.14 -18.31 15.06
N PRO A 146 8.29 -17.57 13.95
CA PRO A 146 7.35 -16.55 13.55
C PRO A 146 6.05 -17.16 13.00
N VAL A 147 4.93 -16.49 13.27
CA VAL A 147 3.60 -16.90 12.81
C VAL A 147 2.77 -15.67 12.45
N ALA A 148 2.16 -15.70 11.28
CA ALA A 148 1.16 -14.75 10.81
C ALA A 148 -0.16 -15.47 10.55
N THR A 149 -1.27 -14.75 10.70
CA THR A 149 -2.59 -15.23 10.30
C THR A 149 -3.03 -14.43 9.08
N HIS A 150 -3.41 -15.14 8.03
CA HIS A 150 -4.06 -14.54 6.86
C HIS A 150 -5.53 -14.30 7.21
N HIS A 151 -5.96 -13.06 7.02
CA HIS A 151 -7.32 -12.58 7.16
C HIS A 151 -7.86 -12.07 5.83
N LYS A 152 -9.15 -12.36 5.56
CA LYS A 152 -9.87 -11.76 4.44
C LYS A 152 -10.45 -10.41 4.85
N VAL A 153 -10.10 -9.34 4.15
CA VAL A 153 -10.63 -8.01 4.50
C VAL A 153 -12.06 -7.87 3.98
N GLU A 154 -13.02 -7.73 4.89
CA GLU A 154 -14.42 -7.43 4.58
C GLU A 154 -14.78 -6.08 5.20
N ILE A 155 -15.15 -5.10 4.36
CA ILE A 155 -15.31 -3.68 4.76
C ILE A 155 -16.49 -3.51 5.75
N ASP A 156 -17.60 -4.22 5.52
CA ASP A 156 -18.83 -4.07 6.31
C ASP A 156 -18.77 -4.78 7.67
N ASP A 157 -17.76 -5.63 7.90
CA ASP A 157 -17.54 -6.36 9.16
C ASP A 157 -16.53 -5.67 10.10
N TYR A 158 -15.96 -4.55 9.66
CA TYR A 158 -14.86 -3.87 10.35
C TYR A 158 -15.31 -2.64 11.14
N ASP A 159 -15.10 -2.66 12.46
CA ASP A 159 -15.24 -1.48 13.32
C ASP A 159 -13.85 -0.98 13.73
N LEU A 160 -13.37 0.08 13.07
CA LEU A 160 -12.11 0.78 13.38
C LEU A 160 -12.01 1.29 14.83
N LYS A 161 -13.13 1.38 15.55
CA LYS A 161 -13.18 1.82 16.95
C LYS A 161 -13.08 0.65 17.93
N ASN A 162 -13.08 -0.59 17.44
CA ASN A 162 -13.00 -1.78 18.26
C ASN A 162 -11.69 -2.55 17.97
N PRO A 163 -10.77 -2.68 18.95
CA PRO A 163 -9.52 -3.42 18.78
C PRO A 163 -9.71 -4.94 18.64
N GLN A 164 -10.95 -5.44 18.72
CA GLN A 164 -11.28 -6.85 18.58
C GLN A 164 -11.41 -7.21 17.10
N LEU A 165 -10.40 -7.91 16.57
CA LEU A 165 -10.39 -8.49 15.22
C LEU A 165 -11.64 -9.34 14.97
N ARG A 166 -12.48 -8.94 14.01
CA ARG A 166 -13.69 -9.66 13.60
C ARG A 166 -13.63 -10.28 12.20
N THR A 167 -12.57 -9.99 11.44
CA THR A 167 -12.38 -10.58 10.12
C THR A 167 -12.16 -12.09 10.21
N PRO A 168 -12.74 -12.90 9.29
CA PRO A 168 -12.48 -14.33 9.21
C PRO A 168 -10.98 -14.62 9.06
N ALA A 169 -10.42 -15.40 9.98
CA ALA A 169 -9.11 -16.01 9.79
C ALA A 169 -9.23 -17.12 8.74
N VAL A 170 -8.33 -17.12 7.75
CA VAL A 170 -8.31 -18.10 6.66
C VAL A 170 -7.34 -19.22 7.00
N GLU A 171 -6.07 -18.87 7.28
CA GLU A 171 -5.00 -19.81 7.56
C GLU A 171 -3.88 -19.17 8.40
N ASP A 172 -3.07 -20.03 9.02
CA ASP A 172 -1.85 -19.61 9.71
C ASP A 172 -0.62 -19.93 8.83
N LEU A 173 0.27 -18.95 8.74
CA LEU A 173 1.50 -19.01 7.96
C LEU A 173 2.71 -18.96 8.90
N SER A 174 3.69 -19.81 8.64
CA SER A 174 5.03 -19.77 9.24
C SER A 174 6.05 -19.57 8.14
N TRP A 175 7.14 -18.87 8.45
CA TRP A 175 8.24 -18.67 7.51
C TRP A 175 9.58 -18.85 8.20
N ASP A 176 10.57 -19.25 7.40
CA ASP A 176 11.95 -19.30 7.82
C ASP A 176 12.56 -17.89 7.83
N PRO A 177 13.61 -17.64 8.64
CA PRO A 177 14.39 -16.42 8.50
C PRO A 177 15.00 -16.34 7.10
N LEU A 178 15.03 -15.13 6.52
CA LEU A 178 15.84 -14.88 5.33
C LEU A 178 17.33 -15.07 5.68
N PRO A 179 18.17 -15.49 4.73
CA PRO A 179 19.62 -15.49 4.90
C PRO A 179 20.12 -14.12 5.40
N GLU A 180 21.11 -14.09 6.30
CA GLU A 180 21.66 -12.82 6.81
C GLU A 180 22.29 -11.97 5.69
N ASP A 181 22.73 -12.63 4.62
CA ASP A 181 23.31 -12.06 3.42
C ASP A 181 22.31 -11.88 2.26
N ASP A 182 21.01 -12.00 2.53
CA ASP A 182 19.98 -11.80 1.52
C ASP A 182 20.06 -10.38 0.91
N PRO A 183 20.35 -10.24 -0.40
CA PRO A 183 20.68 -8.96 -0.99
C PRO A 183 19.49 -7.99 -0.94
N ASP A 184 18.28 -8.48 -1.18
CA ASP A 184 17.05 -7.68 -1.17
C ASP A 184 16.70 -7.21 0.23
N TYR A 185 16.88 -8.08 1.23
CA TYR A 185 16.72 -7.68 2.62
C TYR A 185 17.74 -6.62 3.02
N GLN A 186 19.00 -6.72 2.57
CA GLN A 186 20.03 -5.72 2.84
C GLN A 186 19.73 -4.37 2.18
N VAL A 187 19.18 -4.38 0.95
CA VAL A 187 18.70 -3.16 0.29
C VAL A 187 17.60 -2.51 1.12
N MET A 188 16.61 -3.28 1.57
CA MET A 188 15.52 -2.78 2.41
C MET A 188 16.02 -2.23 3.75
N ASP A 189 16.97 -2.91 4.41
CA ASP A 189 17.55 -2.41 5.65
C ASP A 189 18.35 -1.12 5.40
N ARG A 190 19.16 -1.06 4.33
CA ARG A 190 19.90 0.14 3.92
C ARG A 190 18.97 1.33 3.67
N LYS A 191 17.94 1.17 2.82
CA LYS A 191 16.92 2.21 2.54
C LYS A 191 16.32 2.75 3.84
N LYS A 192 16.06 1.88 4.83
CA LYS A 192 15.54 2.27 6.15
C LYS A 192 16.54 3.02 7.02
N GLN A 193 17.79 2.59 7.05
CA GLN A 193 18.83 3.30 7.82
C GLN A 193 19.08 4.70 7.25
N GLU A 194 19.08 4.84 5.92
CA GLU A 194 19.19 6.13 5.24
C GLU A 194 18.01 7.05 5.56
N ALA A 195 16.78 6.53 5.54
CA ALA A 195 15.59 7.30 5.89
C ALA A 195 15.62 7.81 7.35
N LYS A 196 16.12 7.00 8.29
CA LYS A 196 16.31 7.41 9.69
C LYS A 196 17.31 8.55 9.86
N GLN A 197 18.35 8.59 9.03
CA GLN A 197 19.37 9.65 9.07
C GLN A 197 18.88 10.97 8.47
N LYS A 198 17.94 10.92 7.51
CA LYS A 198 17.37 12.12 6.85
C LYS A 198 16.31 12.86 7.68
N SER A 199 15.78 12.26 8.76
CA SER A 199 14.63 12.81 9.51
C SER A 199 14.94 14.01 10.44
N ASP A 200 16.16 14.55 10.42
CA ASP A 200 16.56 15.69 11.26
C ASP A 200 16.21 17.08 10.69
N GLY A 201 15.36 17.17 9.66
CA GLY A 201 14.76 18.45 9.28
C GLY A 201 13.94 18.45 8.00
N SER A 202 12.62 18.61 8.10
CA SER A 202 11.79 19.39 7.15
C SER A 202 10.37 19.63 7.70
N PRO A 203 9.79 20.84 7.51
CA PRO A 203 8.44 21.20 7.95
C PRO A 203 7.34 20.88 6.91
N ASP A 204 6.13 20.57 7.40
CA ASP A 204 4.93 20.21 6.64
C ASP A 204 4.45 21.31 5.68
N ALA A 205 4.03 20.94 4.47
CA ALA A 205 3.39 21.85 3.49
C ALA A 205 1.87 21.63 3.44
N ASP A 206 1.10 22.66 3.82
CA ASP A 206 -0.36 22.73 3.70
C ASP A 206 -0.77 23.32 2.32
N GLY A 207 -1.18 22.49 1.36
CA GLY A 207 -1.68 22.92 0.04
C GLY A 207 -3.06 22.35 -0.31
N GLU A 208 -3.90 23.15 -0.99
CA GLU A 208 -5.17 22.71 -1.59
C GLU A 208 -4.94 21.77 -2.78
N LEU A 209 -5.85 20.80 -3.00
CA LEU A 209 -5.75 19.84 -4.11
C LEU A 209 -6.05 20.49 -5.47
N GLY A 210 -5.22 20.20 -6.46
CA GLY A 210 -5.42 20.58 -7.86
C GLY A 210 -6.53 19.80 -8.56
N ASP A 211 -6.97 20.30 -9.71
CA ASP A 211 -8.12 19.77 -10.46
C ASP A 211 -7.98 18.29 -10.85
N GLN A 212 -6.79 17.86 -11.24
CA GLN A 212 -6.50 16.47 -11.65
C GLN A 212 -6.57 15.50 -10.47
N GLU A 213 -6.08 15.91 -9.32
CA GLU A 213 -6.12 15.12 -8.08
C GLU A 213 -7.57 14.95 -7.63
N GLN A 214 -8.38 16.01 -7.71
CA GLN A 214 -9.80 15.93 -7.40
C GLN A 214 -10.59 15.04 -8.38
N LEU A 215 -10.19 14.97 -9.66
CA LEU A 215 -10.79 14.04 -10.63
C LEU A 215 -10.48 12.57 -10.29
N LEU A 216 -9.22 12.26 -9.95
CA LEU A 216 -8.82 10.92 -9.50
C LEU A 216 -9.63 10.47 -8.28
N ILE A 217 -9.81 11.37 -7.32
CA ILE A 217 -10.67 11.13 -6.15
C ILE A 217 -12.10 10.81 -6.58
N ALA A 218 -12.69 11.64 -7.43
CA ALA A 218 -14.07 11.48 -7.86
C ALA A 218 -14.26 10.18 -8.66
N GLU A 219 -13.28 9.79 -9.46
CA GLU A 219 -13.29 8.52 -10.20
C GLU A 219 -13.19 7.31 -9.26
N GLY A 220 -12.33 7.36 -8.24
CA GLY A 220 -12.22 6.32 -7.21
C GLY A 220 -13.55 6.05 -6.50
N TYR A 221 -14.25 7.12 -6.07
CA TYR A 221 -15.59 6.98 -5.50
C TYR A 221 -16.60 6.42 -6.49
N ARG A 222 -16.49 6.78 -7.77
CA ARG A 222 -17.40 6.27 -8.79
C ARG A 222 -17.22 4.77 -9.00
N ARG A 223 -15.97 4.29 -9.05
CA ARG A 223 -15.63 2.86 -9.24
C ARG A 223 -16.05 1.98 -8.06
N THR A 224 -16.07 2.52 -6.85
CA THR A 224 -16.62 1.86 -5.65
C THR A 224 -18.15 1.89 -5.57
N GLY A 225 -18.83 2.34 -6.63
CA GLY A 225 -20.30 2.35 -6.71
C GLY A 225 -20.97 3.59 -6.11
N THR A 226 -20.20 4.60 -5.69
CA THR A 226 -20.77 5.86 -5.19
C THR A 226 -21.51 6.58 -6.33
N ALA A 227 -22.74 7.02 -6.04
CA ALA A 227 -23.53 7.83 -6.97
C ALA A 227 -22.92 9.24 -7.09
N TRP A 228 -22.82 9.77 -8.30
CA TRP A 228 -22.24 11.09 -8.61
C TRP A 228 -22.65 12.20 -7.64
N ARG A 229 -23.94 12.32 -7.33
CA ARG A 229 -24.48 13.33 -6.42
C ARG A 229 -23.86 13.31 -5.00
N LYS A 230 -23.39 12.15 -4.56
CA LYS A 230 -22.80 11.96 -3.22
C LYS A 230 -21.30 12.18 -3.20
N ILE A 231 -20.66 12.24 -4.37
CA ILE A 231 -19.20 12.25 -4.48
C ILE A 231 -18.58 13.50 -3.81
N PRO A 232 -19.07 14.74 -4.05
CA PRO A 232 -18.54 15.92 -3.35
C PRO A 232 -18.74 15.89 -1.83
N GLU A 233 -19.71 15.10 -1.34
CA GLU A 233 -20.00 14.96 0.09
C GLU A 233 -19.12 13.90 0.77
N LYS A 234 -18.40 13.08 -0.02
CA LYS A 234 -17.52 12.04 0.52
C LYS A 234 -16.19 12.57 1.01
N ASP A 235 -15.75 13.71 0.49
CA ASP A 235 -14.46 14.28 0.83
C ASP A 235 -14.51 15.81 0.84
N GLU A 236 -14.16 16.42 1.97
CA GLU A 236 -14.14 17.87 2.19
C GLU A 236 -13.21 18.65 1.24
N ARG A 237 -12.30 17.93 0.56
CA ARG A 237 -11.34 18.49 -0.40
C ARG A 237 -11.87 18.49 -1.84
N LEU A 238 -13.01 17.86 -2.09
CA LEU A 238 -13.71 17.94 -3.38
C LEU A 238 -14.50 19.23 -3.43
N THR A 239 -13.90 20.23 -4.04
CA THR A 239 -14.49 21.57 -4.11
C THR A 239 -15.42 21.74 -5.31
N TYR A 240 -15.35 20.85 -6.30
CA TYR A 240 -16.18 20.91 -7.49
C TYR A 240 -17.52 20.19 -7.34
N SER A 241 -18.47 20.55 -8.21
CA SER A 241 -19.79 19.96 -8.21
C SER A 241 -19.78 18.53 -8.77
N SER A 242 -20.77 17.73 -8.40
CA SER A 242 -20.95 16.38 -8.94
C SER A 242 -21.07 16.35 -10.48
N GLU A 243 -21.62 17.41 -11.07
CA GLU A 243 -21.74 17.53 -12.53
C GLU A 243 -20.38 17.85 -13.18
N TRP A 244 -19.54 18.66 -12.53
CA TRP A 244 -18.18 18.96 -13.00
C TRP A 244 -17.33 17.68 -13.09
N TYR A 245 -17.38 16.83 -12.05
CA TYR A 245 -16.67 15.55 -12.05
C TYR A 245 -17.24 14.58 -13.08
N ARG A 246 -18.58 14.47 -13.15
CA ARG A 246 -19.25 13.59 -14.08
C ARG A 246 -18.90 13.92 -15.52
N GLN A 247 -18.90 15.20 -15.88
CA GLN A 247 -18.62 15.65 -17.24
C GLN A 247 -17.20 15.27 -17.66
N ARG A 248 -16.18 15.63 -16.87
CA ARG A 248 -14.78 15.35 -17.20
C ARG A 248 -14.44 13.86 -17.23
N ILE A 249 -14.98 13.08 -16.30
CA ILE A 249 -14.78 11.62 -16.28
C ILE A 249 -15.54 10.93 -17.43
N SER A 250 -16.72 11.44 -17.82
CA SER A 250 -17.48 10.88 -18.95
C SER A 250 -16.92 11.28 -20.31
N ASP A 251 -16.28 12.45 -20.40
CA ASP A 251 -15.63 12.96 -21.61
C ASP A 251 -14.27 12.29 -21.88
N GLY A 252 -13.85 11.35 -21.03
CA GLY A 252 -12.65 10.55 -21.24
C GLY A 252 -11.35 11.29 -20.97
N GLU A 253 -11.37 12.35 -20.14
CA GLU A 253 -10.16 12.85 -19.47
C GLU A 253 -9.65 11.77 -18.52
N SER A 254 -9.03 10.75 -19.10
CA SER A 254 -8.29 9.71 -18.39
C SER A 254 -6.91 10.27 -18.09
N VAL A 255 -6.55 10.25 -16.80
CA VAL A 255 -5.22 10.61 -16.33
C VAL A 255 -4.28 9.46 -16.71
N GLY A 256 -3.86 9.45 -17.98
CA GLY A 256 -2.97 8.44 -18.55
C GLY A 256 -2.23 8.88 -19.82
N ALA A 257 -2.37 10.14 -20.24
CA ALA A 257 -1.71 10.66 -21.44
C ALA A 257 -0.80 11.87 -21.10
N ALA A 258 0.28 11.60 -20.37
CA ALA A 258 1.49 12.41 -20.32
C ALA A 258 2.61 11.43 -19.90
N ASN A 259 3.56 11.01 -20.73
CA ASN A 259 4.28 11.68 -21.80
C ASN A 259 4.53 10.74 -22.99
N SER A 260 4.38 11.28 -24.21
CA SER A 260 5.05 10.77 -25.41
C SER A 260 6.46 11.33 -25.49
#